data_AF-W1P7D1-F1
#
_entry.id   AF-W1P7D1-F1
#
_cell.length_a   1.000
_cell.length_b   1.000
_cell.length_c   1.000
_cell.angle_alpha   90.00
_cell.angle_beta   90.00
_cell.angle_gamma   90.00
#
_symmetry.space_group_name_H-M   'P 1'
#
loop_
_entity.id
_entity.type
_entity.pdbx_description
1 polymer ?
#
loop_
_entity_poly.entity_id
_entity_poly.type
_entity_poly.pdbx_seq_one_letter_code
_entity_poly.pdbx_strand_id
1 'polypeptide(L)'
;MTLQGMVKGTRNMLGRYVGKWFYDKGIPFDAANSPYFPPMVSAIQRVGSGPILDEEVEEVTKWIEEYKQSWPMIGITLMSDGWLNKVSTKEFLNFLAYSPKGTAFLSSKEVSGTKKDANFYVRLYDQIVEEVGDKHVVQFITDNARACVSAGSKLMDKRKDLVWTLCAAHNIDLMLEEIGKFKIVKETLEEARLVSRFIYNHP
;
A
#
# COMPACT_ATOMS: atom_id res chain seq x y z
N MET A 1 -15.72 -26.70 -23.92
CA MET A 1 -14.31 -26.55 -23.50
C MET A 1 -13.76 -27.96 -23.27
N THR A 2 -12.66 -28.37 -23.91
CA THR A 2 -12.16 -29.75 -23.82
C THR A 2 -11.37 -29.99 -22.52
N LEU A 3 -11.46 -31.21 -21.97
CA LEU A 3 -10.86 -31.62 -20.68
C LEU A 3 -9.33 -31.35 -20.60
N GLN A 4 -8.62 -31.49 -21.72
CA GLN A 4 -7.19 -31.16 -21.84
C GLN A 4 -6.87 -29.67 -21.63
N GLY A 5 -7.78 -28.76 -21.99
CA GLY A 5 -7.60 -27.32 -21.78
C GLY A 5 -7.73 -26.92 -20.31
N MET A 6 -8.63 -27.57 -19.56
CA MET A 6 -8.85 -27.30 -18.13
C MET A 6 -7.67 -27.76 -17.26
N VAL A 7 -7.11 -28.95 -17.53
CA VAL A 7 -5.94 -29.48 -16.79
C VAL A 7 -4.69 -28.61 -17.00
N LYS A 8 -4.53 -28.01 -18.20
CA LYS A 8 -3.44 -27.08 -18.50
C LYS A 8 -3.58 -25.74 -17.75
N GLY A 9 -4.83 -25.29 -17.50
CA GLY A 9 -5.13 -24.08 -16.73
C GLY A 9 -4.81 -24.21 -15.23
N THR A 10 -5.23 -25.32 -14.60
CA THR A 10 -5.00 -25.55 -13.17
C THR A 10 -3.51 -25.72 -12.82
N ARG A 11 -2.72 -26.33 -13.72
CA ARG A 11 -1.27 -26.48 -13.56
C ARG A 11 -0.52 -25.13 -13.54
N ASN A 12 -0.96 -24.18 -14.36
CA ASN A 12 -0.37 -22.85 -14.43
C ASN A 12 -0.69 -21.99 -13.19
N MET A 13 -1.87 -22.20 -12.58
CA MET A 13 -2.27 -21.50 -11.35
C MET A 13 -1.45 -21.93 -10.13
N LEU A 14 -1.21 -23.23 -9.98
CA LEU A 14 -0.37 -23.73 -8.88
C LEU A 14 1.07 -23.20 -8.98
N GLY A 15 1.68 -23.24 -10.16
CA GLY A 15 3.03 -22.70 -10.38
C GLY A 15 3.12 -21.20 -10.05
N ARG A 16 2.06 -20.44 -10.32
CA ARG A 16 1.99 -19.01 -10.00
C ARG A 16 1.92 -18.74 -8.50
N TYR A 17 1.10 -19.47 -7.74
CA TYR A 17 0.99 -19.24 -6.30
C TYR A 17 2.19 -19.73 -5.51
N VAL A 18 2.77 -20.86 -5.91
CA VAL A 18 4.06 -21.32 -5.37
C VAL A 18 5.16 -20.29 -5.68
N GLY A 19 5.22 -19.76 -6.91
CA GLY A 19 6.17 -18.70 -7.27
C GLY A 19 5.97 -17.40 -6.49
N LYS A 20 4.72 -16.99 -6.22
CA LYS A 20 4.41 -15.82 -5.38
C LYS A 20 4.81 -16.03 -3.92
N TRP A 21 4.60 -17.22 -3.37
CA TRP A 21 5.01 -17.54 -2.00
C TRP A 21 6.53 -17.53 -1.84
N PHE A 22 7.25 -18.05 -2.83
CA PHE A 22 8.72 -17.92 -2.89
C PHE A 22 9.15 -16.45 -2.88
N TYR A 23 8.46 -15.60 -3.65
CA TYR A 23 8.74 -14.17 -3.69
C TYR A 23 8.41 -13.45 -2.38
N ASP A 24 7.24 -13.70 -1.79
CA ASP A 24 6.78 -13.06 -0.56
C ASP A 24 7.67 -13.40 0.65
N LYS A 25 8.10 -14.66 0.75
CA LYS A 25 8.94 -15.14 1.86
C LYS A 25 10.43 -15.04 1.58
N GLY A 26 10.83 -14.47 0.44
CA GLY A 26 12.23 -14.33 0.05
C GLY A 26 12.97 -15.66 -0.06
N ILE A 27 12.27 -16.72 -0.48
CA ILE A 27 12.84 -18.07 -0.61
C ILE A 27 13.72 -18.11 -1.87
N PRO A 28 15.02 -18.46 -1.77
CA PRO A 28 15.88 -18.61 -2.94
C PRO A 28 15.32 -19.65 -3.92
N PHE A 29 15.37 -19.36 -5.22
CA PHE A 29 14.84 -20.27 -6.26
C PHE A 29 15.51 -21.65 -6.27
N ASP A 30 16.75 -21.75 -5.77
CA ASP A 30 17.47 -23.00 -5.53
C ASP A 30 16.68 -24.00 -4.65
N ALA A 31 15.85 -23.51 -3.72
CA ALA A 31 15.06 -24.40 -2.87
C ALA A 31 14.10 -25.32 -3.66
N ALA A 32 13.74 -24.94 -4.90
CA ALA A 32 12.95 -25.78 -5.80
C ALA A 32 13.72 -27.00 -6.36
N ASN A 33 15.06 -27.02 -6.28
CA ASN A 33 15.90 -28.15 -6.67
C ASN A 33 15.91 -29.29 -5.64
N SER A 34 15.32 -29.07 -4.46
CA SER A 34 15.20 -30.08 -3.42
C SER A 34 14.50 -31.35 -3.96
N PRO A 35 14.99 -32.56 -3.65
CA PRO A 35 14.35 -33.81 -4.10
C PRO A 35 12.93 -33.97 -3.54
N TYR A 36 12.56 -33.20 -2.50
CA TYR A 36 11.24 -33.22 -1.86
C TYR A 36 10.24 -32.23 -2.46
N PHE A 37 10.70 -31.24 -3.23
CA PHE A 37 9.83 -30.22 -3.81
C PHE A 37 8.91 -30.79 -4.91
N PRO A 38 9.38 -31.59 -5.89
CA PRO A 38 8.51 -32.18 -6.91
C PRO A 38 7.45 -33.17 -6.35
N PRO A 39 7.77 -34.05 -5.36
CA PRO A 39 6.76 -34.88 -4.70
C PRO A 39 5.66 -34.08 -4.00
N MET A 40 6.02 -33.00 -3.30
CA MET A 40 5.06 -32.12 -2.60
C MET A 40 4.09 -31.46 -3.58
N VAL A 41 4.60 -30.86 -4.67
CA VAL A 41 3.76 -30.25 -5.72
C VAL A 41 2.84 -31.29 -6.36
N SER A 42 3.34 -32.51 -6.57
CA SER A 42 2.54 -33.61 -7.13
C SER A 42 1.42 -34.07 -6.19
N ALA A 43 1.65 -34.06 -4.88
CA ALA A 43 0.62 -34.35 -3.88
C ALA A 43 -0.46 -33.26 -3.86
N ILE A 44 -0.10 -31.97 -3.91
CA ILE A 44 -1.04 -30.84 -3.98
C ILE A 44 -1.93 -30.93 -5.23
N GLN A 45 -1.35 -31.26 -6.39
CA GLN A 45 -2.10 -31.41 -7.65
C GLN A 45 -3.17 -32.52 -7.60
N ARG A 46 -2.97 -33.55 -6.77
CA ARG A 46 -3.92 -34.66 -6.62
C ARG A 46 -5.14 -34.33 -5.78
N VAL A 47 -5.09 -33.26 -4.98
CA VAL A 47 -6.17 -32.85 -4.07
C VAL A 47 -7.18 -31.88 -4.73
N GLY A 48 -6.78 -31.14 -5.78
CA GLY A 48 -7.65 -30.23 -6.55
C GLY A 48 -7.69 -28.77 -6.04
N SER A 49 -8.16 -27.84 -6.89
CA SER A 49 -8.20 -26.38 -6.67
C SER A 49 -9.59 -25.86 -6.31
N GLY A 50 -9.76 -25.32 -5.10
CA GLY A 50 -10.92 -24.51 -4.68
C GLY A 50 -10.72 -23.00 -4.90
N PRO A 51 -11.68 -22.14 -4.53
CA PRO A 51 -11.63 -20.68 -4.68
C PRO A 51 -10.65 -20.03 -3.68
N ILE A 52 -9.35 -20.22 -3.89
CA ILE A 52 -8.28 -19.83 -2.95
C ILE A 52 -8.27 -18.34 -2.58
N LEU A 53 -8.76 -17.44 -3.45
CA LEU A 53 -8.77 -16.00 -3.16
C LEU A 53 -10.14 -15.48 -2.75
N ASP A 54 -11.25 -16.13 -3.14
CA ASP A 54 -12.57 -15.66 -2.76
C ASP A 54 -12.81 -15.92 -1.28
N GLU A 55 -12.36 -17.08 -0.78
CA GLU A 55 -12.34 -17.40 0.65
C GLU A 55 -11.47 -16.40 1.44
N GLU A 56 -10.26 -16.08 0.94
CA GLU A 56 -9.39 -15.08 1.58
C GLU A 56 -9.98 -13.67 1.54
N VAL A 57 -10.65 -13.28 0.45
CA VAL A 57 -11.36 -11.99 0.37
C VAL A 57 -12.52 -11.97 1.35
N GLU A 58 -13.29 -13.05 1.47
CA GLU A 58 -14.35 -13.19 2.45
C GLU A 58 -13.81 -13.11 3.88
N GLU A 59 -12.71 -13.81 4.18
CA GLU A 59 -12.05 -13.77 5.49
C GLU A 59 -11.52 -12.38 5.84
N VAL A 60 -10.81 -11.73 4.91
CA VAL A 60 -10.32 -10.35 5.10
C VAL A 60 -11.49 -9.38 5.25
N THR A 61 -12.56 -9.55 4.48
CA THR A 61 -13.76 -8.70 4.59
C THR A 61 -14.40 -8.87 5.96
N LYS A 62 -14.54 -10.11 6.45
CA LYS A 62 -15.04 -10.40 7.79
C LYS A 62 -14.15 -9.76 8.86
N TRP A 63 -12.82 -9.90 8.72
CA TRP A 63 -11.88 -9.25 9.63
C TRP A 63 -12.00 -7.72 9.61
N ILE A 64 -12.20 -7.10 8.44
CA ILE A 64 -12.42 -5.65 8.32
C ILE A 64 -13.72 -5.24 9.03
N GLU A 65 -14.80 -6.03 8.93
CA GLU A 65 -16.05 -5.73 9.64
C GLU A 65 -15.90 -5.88 11.16
N GLU A 66 -15.20 -6.91 11.64
CA GLU A 66 -14.85 -7.05 13.07
C GLU A 66 -13.92 -5.91 13.56
N TYR A 67 -13.00 -5.47 12.71
CA TYR A 67 -12.14 -4.31 12.96
C TYR A 67 -12.98 -3.03 13.09
N LYS A 68 -13.93 -2.81 12.18
CA LYS A 68 -14.88 -1.66 12.20
C LYS A 68 -15.73 -1.61 13.45
N GLN A 69 -16.19 -2.76 13.95
CA GLN A 69 -16.96 -2.84 15.20
C GLN A 69 -16.19 -2.31 16.42
N SER A 70 -14.85 -2.27 16.36
CA SER A 70 -14.02 -1.73 17.44
C SER A 70 -13.83 -0.22 17.41
N TRP A 71 -14.15 0.43 16.28
CA TRP A 71 -13.93 1.87 16.08
C TRP A 71 -14.64 2.75 17.11
N PRO A 72 -15.90 2.50 17.55
CA PRO A 72 -16.56 3.34 18.53
C PRO A 72 -15.88 3.35 19.91
N MET A 73 -15.16 2.29 20.25
CA MET A 73 -14.53 2.13 21.57
C MET A 73 -13.07 2.61 21.59
N ILE A 74 -12.33 2.36 20.51
CA ILE A 74 -10.88 2.58 20.46
C ILE A 74 -10.54 3.83 19.63
N GLY A 75 -11.42 4.19 18.69
CA GLY A 75 -11.11 5.14 17.63
C GLY A 75 -10.09 4.61 16.65
N ILE A 76 -9.84 5.38 15.59
CA ILE A 76 -8.82 5.08 14.58
C ILE A 76 -7.99 6.31 14.24
N THR A 77 -6.82 6.03 13.70
CA THR A 77 -6.04 6.97 12.89
C THR A 77 -6.33 6.72 11.42
N LEU A 78 -6.91 7.70 10.75
CA LEU A 78 -7.03 7.69 9.30
C LEU A 78 -5.72 8.17 8.67
N MET A 79 -5.31 7.56 7.56
CA MET A 79 -4.08 7.91 6.86
C MET A 79 -4.37 8.08 5.38
N SER A 80 -3.81 9.12 4.76
CA SER A 80 -3.88 9.36 3.32
C SER A 80 -2.47 9.36 2.73
N ASP A 81 -2.30 8.55 1.68
CA ASP A 81 -1.04 8.47 0.93
C ASP A 81 -1.29 8.60 -0.57
N GLY A 82 -0.42 9.35 -1.25
CA GLY A 82 -0.52 9.63 -2.67
C GLY A 82 0.56 8.93 -3.47
N TRP A 83 0.16 8.27 -4.56
CA TRP A 83 1.08 7.54 -5.41
C TRP A 83 0.88 7.84 -6.89
N LEU A 84 1.97 8.17 -7.58
CA LEU A 84 2.04 8.31 -9.03
C LEU A 84 2.68 7.05 -9.62
N ASN A 85 1.92 6.33 -10.44
CA ASN A 85 2.47 5.29 -11.28
C ASN A 85 3.17 5.92 -12.48
N LYS A 86 4.51 5.90 -12.51
CA LYS A 86 5.31 6.49 -13.59
C LYS A 86 5.10 5.83 -14.96
N VAL A 87 4.67 4.57 -15.00
CA VAL A 87 4.48 3.82 -16.25
C VAL A 87 3.12 4.14 -16.87
N SER A 88 2.06 4.00 -16.08
CA SER A 88 0.70 4.28 -16.56
C SER A 88 0.33 5.75 -16.49
N THR A 89 1.16 6.58 -15.86
CA THR A 89 0.91 8.00 -15.53
C THR A 89 -0.33 8.23 -14.67
N LYS A 90 -0.87 7.15 -14.07
CA LYS A 90 -2.03 7.23 -13.19
C LYS A 90 -1.65 7.66 -11.79
N GLU A 91 -2.49 8.48 -11.19
CA GLU A 91 -2.30 8.97 -9.82
C GLU A 91 -3.42 8.46 -8.93
N PHE A 92 -3.05 8.00 -7.75
CA PHE A 92 -3.97 7.41 -6.78
C PHE A 92 -3.80 8.06 -5.42
N LEU A 93 -4.90 8.18 -4.69
CA LEU A 93 -4.92 8.51 -3.26
C LEU A 93 -5.49 7.32 -2.50
N ASN A 94 -4.68 6.74 -1.65
CA ASN A 94 -5.03 5.61 -0.80
C ASN A 94 -5.45 6.10 0.58
N PHE A 95 -6.42 5.43 1.16
CA PHE A 95 -6.90 5.68 2.51
C PHE A 95 -6.79 4.41 3.35
N LEU A 96 -6.17 4.54 4.52
CA LEU A 96 -5.98 3.44 5.46
C LEU A 96 -6.49 3.84 6.84
N ALA A 97 -7.08 2.90 7.55
CA ALA A 97 -7.42 3.04 8.96
C ALA A 97 -6.45 2.23 9.80
N TYR A 98 -5.84 2.87 10.79
CA TYR A 98 -5.00 2.23 11.80
C TYR A 98 -5.66 2.28 13.17
N SER A 99 -5.53 1.19 13.93
CA SER A 99 -5.80 1.13 15.36
C SER A 99 -4.84 0.12 16.00
N PRO A 100 -4.81 -0.01 17.34
CA PRO A 100 -4.06 -1.07 18.01
C PRO A 100 -4.38 -2.50 17.53
N LYS A 101 -5.53 -2.73 16.89
CA LYS A 101 -5.89 -4.03 16.30
C LYS A 101 -5.25 -4.29 14.93
N GLY A 102 -4.64 -3.29 14.31
CA GLY A 102 -3.97 -3.42 13.01
C GLY A 102 -4.28 -2.27 12.07
N THR A 103 -3.88 -2.45 10.80
CA THR A 103 -4.15 -1.50 9.71
C THR A 103 -5.05 -2.15 8.68
N ALA A 104 -6.12 -1.45 8.29
CA ALA A 104 -7.01 -1.85 7.21
C ALA A 104 -6.90 -0.85 6.06
N PHE A 105 -6.79 -1.36 4.83
CA PHE A 105 -6.99 -0.56 3.64
C PHE A 105 -8.49 -0.27 3.48
N LEU A 106 -8.87 0.99 3.32
CA LEU A 106 -10.27 1.40 3.17
C LEU A 106 -10.64 1.55 1.70
N SER A 107 -9.89 2.38 0.97
CA SER A 107 -10.17 2.68 -0.42
C SER A 107 -8.97 3.28 -1.13
N SER A 108 -9.00 3.25 -2.47
CA SER A 108 -8.10 3.99 -3.33
C SER A 108 -8.92 4.76 -4.35
N LYS A 109 -8.61 6.03 -4.54
CA LYS A 109 -9.29 6.90 -5.51
C LYS A 109 -8.28 7.28 -6.60
N GLU A 110 -8.61 6.95 -7.86
CA GLU A 110 -7.85 7.45 -9.00
C GLU A 110 -8.14 8.95 -9.18
N VAL A 111 -7.08 9.75 -9.27
CA VAL A 111 -7.14 11.22 -9.32
C VAL A 111 -6.31 11.79 -10.48
N SER A 112 -6.02 10.96 -11.48
CA SER A 112 -5.32 11.32 -12.71
C SER A 112 -5.98 12.52 -13.40
N GLY A 113 -5.19 13.46 -13.90
CA GLY A 113 -5.70 14.65 -14.61
C GLY A 113 -6.49 15.64 -13.77
N THR A 114 -6.71 15.35 -12.47
CA THR A 114 -7.37 16.28 -11.55
C THR A 114 -6.35 17.23 -10.94
N LYS A 115 -6.69 18.52 -10.88
CA LYS A 115 -5.89 19.52 -10.17
C LYS A 115 -5.98 19.27 -8.66
N LYS A 116 -4.88 18.84 -8.05
CA LYS A 116 -4.78 18.49 -6.62
C LYS A 116 -4.45 19.72 -5.77
N ASP A 117 -5.31 20.74 -5.85
CA ASP A 117 -5.19 21.92 -5.01
C ASP A 117 -5.77 21.70 -3.60
N ALA A 118 -5.61 22.69 -2.72
CA ALA A 118 -6.10 22.58 -1.35
C ALA A 118 -7.62 22.33 -1.28
N ASN A 119 -8.42 22.89 -2.19
CA ASN A 119 -9.87 22.71 -2.17
C ASN A 119 -10.27 21.30 -2.59
N PHE A 120 -9.54 20.70 -3.53
CA PHE A 120 -9.69 19.29 -3.88
C PHE A 120 -9.48 18.40 -2.64
N TYR A 121 -8.35 18.57 -1.94
CA TYR A 121 -8.05 17.77 -0.75
C TYR A 121 -9.02 18.02 0.40
N VAL A 122 -9.45 19.27 0.64
CA VAL A 122 -10.46 19.56 1.67
C VAL A 122 -11.72 18.74 1.43
N ARG A 123 -12.29 18.80 0.21
CA ARG A 123 -13.52 18.04 -0.10
C ARG A 123 -13.31 16.54 0.05
N LEU A 124 -12.17 16.04 -0.41
CA LEU A 124 -11.87 14.62 -0.38
C LEU A 124 -11.67 14.10 1.06
N TYR A 125 -10.92 14.84 1.87
CA TYR A 125 -10.67 14.52 3.28
C TYR A 125 -11.93 14.62 4.12
N ASP A 126 -12.76 15.61 3.82
CA ASP A 126 -14.07 15.76 4.44
C ASP A 126 -14.98 14.56 4.14
N GLN A 127 -15.04 14.16 2.87
CA GLN A 127 -15.81 13.01 2.41
C GLN A 127 -15.36 11.71 3.07
N ILE A 128 -14.06 11.41 3.12
CA ILE A 128 -13.58 10.14 3.70
C ILE A 128 -13.79 10.08 5.22
N VAL A 129 -13.71 11.21 5.92
CA VAL A 129 -14.03 11.25 7.36
C VAL A 129 -15.53 11.03 7.58
N GLU A 130 -16.40 11.55 6.70
CA GLU A 130 -17.85 11.27 6.74
C GLU A 130 -18.16 9.80 6.43
N GLU A 131 -17.50 9.21 5.44
CA GLU A 131 -17.65 7.79 5.08
C GLU A 131 -17.28 6.85 6.24
N VAL A 132 -16.26 7.22 7.03
CA VAL A 132 -15.82 6.45 8.21
C VAL A 132 -16.68 6.74 9.45
N GLY A 133 -17.22 7.94 9.55
CA GLY A 133 -17.91 8.47 10.73
C GLY A 133 -16.96 9.28 11.59
N ASP A 134 -17.27 10.56 11.76
CA ASP A 134 -16.43 11.54 12.46
C ASP A 134 -16.06 11.11 13.89
N LYS A 135 -17.00 10.53 14.64
CA LYS A 135 -16.81 10.05 16.02
C LYS A 135 -15.78 8.92 16.13
N HIS A 136 -15.47 8.24 15.03
CA HIS A 136 -14.52 7.14 15.01
C HIS A 136 -13.09 7.62 14.73
N VAL A 137 -12.92 8.79 14.13
CA VAL A 137 -11.60 9.27 13.68
C VAL A 137 -11.01 10.18 14.74
N VAL A 138 -9.98 9.70 15.44
CA VAL A 138 -9.26 10.46 16.47
C VAL A 138 -8.13 11.26 15.84
N GLN A 139 -7.47 10.68 14.84
CA GLN A 139 -6.34 11.31 14.15
C GLN A 139 -6.47 11.15 12.63
N PHE A 140 -6.02 12.15 11.88
CA PHE A 140 -5.79 12.05 10.44
C PHE A 140 -4.34 12.40 10.10
N ILE A 141 -3.62 11.47 9.50
CA ILE A 141 -2.27 11.65 8.96
C ILE A 141 -2.35 11.87 7.45
N THR A 142 -1.71 12.94 6.96
CA THR A 142 -1.59 13.21 5.52
C THR A 142 -0.14 13.44 5.13
N ASP A 143 0.14 13.40 3.83
CA ASP A 143 1.41 13.85 3.27
C ASP A 143 1.70 15.34 3.58
N ASN A 144 2.97 15.76 3.45
CA ASN A 144 3.46 17.11 3.71
C ASN A 144 3.42 18.03 2.48
N ALA A 145 2.84 17.58 1.37
CA ALA A 145 2.59 18.46 0.24
C ALA A 145 1.76 19.68 0.67
N ARG A 146 2.13 20.89 0.21
CA ARG A 146 1.49 22.17 0.63
C ARG A 146 -0.04 22.17 0.54
N ALA A 147 -0.60 21.50 -0.46
CA ALA A 147 -2.05 21.37 -0.62
C ALA A 147 -2.69 20.50 0.47
N CYS A 148 -2.04 19.40 0.86
CA CYS A 148 -2.44 18.54 1.98
C CYS A 148 -2.33 19.29 3.31
N VAL A 149 -1.24 20.04 3.53
CA VAL A 149 -1.05 20.89 4.72
C VAL A 149 -2.20 21.88 4.89
N SER A 150 -2.53 22.62 3.82
CA SER A 150 -3.65 23.56 3.84
C SER A 150 -4.99 22.87 4.07
N ALA A 151 -5.20 21.69 3.49
CA ALA A 151 -6.44 20.95 3.64
C ALA A 151 -6.62 20.36 5.05
N GLY A 152 -5.57 19.78 5.63
CA GLY A 152 -5.58 19.26 6.99
C GLY A 152 -5.83 20.35 8.03
N SER A 153 -5.20 21.52 7.86
CA SER A 153 -5.48 22.68 8.73
C SER A 153 -6.96 23.10 8.65
N LYS A 154 -7.55 23.17 7.45
CA LYS A 154 -8.98 23.51 7.29
C LYS A 154 -9.89 22.42 7.84
N LEU A 155 -9.46 21.16 7.80
CA LEU A 155 -10.23 20.06 8.36
C LEU A 155 -10.34 20.18 9.89
N MET A 156 -9.27 20.59 10.56
CA MET A 156 -9.27 20.92 12.00
C MET A 156 -10.20 22.08 12.36
N ASP A 157 -10.36 23.04 11.46
CA ASP A 157 -11.31 24.14 11.67
C ASP A 157 -12.76 23.63 11.70
N LYS A 158 -13.09 22.69 10.81
CA LYS A 158 -14.42 22.08 10.71
C LYS A 158 -14.69 21.02 11.79
N ARG A 159 -13.68 20.24 12.19
CA ARG A 159 -13.81 19.06 13.05
C ARG A 159 -12.95 19.22 14.29
N LYS A 160 -13.54 19.73 15.37
CA LYS A 160 -12.81 20.12 16.61
C LYS A 160 -12.29 18.94 17.42
N ASP A 161 -12.92 17.77 17.28
CA ASP A 161 -12.54 16.55 18.00
C ASP A 161 -11.49 15.69 17.25
N LEU A 162 -11.17 16.07 16.01
CA LEU A 162 -10.16 15.42 15.19
C LEU A 162 -8.80 16.07 15.44
N VAL A 163 -7.72 15.28 15.47
CA VAL A 163 -6.33 15.80 15.42
C VAL A 163 -5.72 15.49 14.05
N TRP A 164 -5.12 16.49 13.41
CA TRP A 164 -4.40 16.31 12.15
C TRP A 164 -2.90 16.44 12.33
N THR A 165 -2.15 15.53 11.71
CA THR A 165 -0.68 15.52 11.76
C THR A 165 -0.08 15.17 10.40
N LEU A 166 1.17 15.56 10.20
CA LEU A 166 1.92 15.26 8.98
C LEU A 166 2.56 13.87 9.04
N CYS A 167 2.72 13.24 7.88
CA CYS A 167 3.39 11.96 7.74
C CYS A 167 4.83 12.01 8.27
N ALA A 168 5.14 11.18 9.27
CA ALA A 168 6.48 11.09 9.85
C ALA A 168 7.52 10.60 8.84
N ALA A 169 7.18 9.62 8.01
CA ALA A 169 8.08 9.11 6.97
C ALA A 169 8.48 10.21 5.97
N HIS A 170 7.51 11.01 5.53
CA HIS A 170 7.79 12.13 4.63
C HIS A 170 8.58 13.25 5.32
N ASN A 171 8.33 13.52 6.60
CA ASN A 171 9.16 14.46 7.36
C ASN A 171 10.62 13.99 7.48
N ILE A 172 10.84 12.70 7.71
CA ILE A 172 12.19 12.12 7.74
C ILE A 172 12.84 12.23 6.36
N ASP A 173 12.11 11.95 5.28
CA ASP A 173 12.60 12.11 3.91
C ASP A 173 13.07 13.54 3.64
N LEU A 174 12.25 14.55 3.98
CA LEU A 174 12.61 15.96 3.85
C LEU A 174 13.84 16.34 4.70
N MET A 175 13.95 15.82 5.92
CA MET A 175 15.15 16.04 6.75
C MET A 175 16.40 15.45 6.09
N LEU A 176 16.29 14.25 5.51
CA LEU A 176 17.37 13.60 4.79
C LEU A 176 17.72 14.36 3.49
N GLU A 177 16.73 14.92 2.79
CA GLU A 177 16.98 15.78 1.63
C GLU A 177 17.78 17.04 2.01
N GLU A 178 17.46 17.69 3.14
CA GLU A 178 18.23 18.83 3.64
C GLU A 178 19.66 18.44 4.03
N ILE A 179 19.84 17.30 4.71
CA ILE A 179 21.18 16.76 5.01
C ILE A 179 21.96 16.49 3.71
N GLY A 180 21.27 15.98 2.68
CA GLY A 180 21.81 15.74 1.35
C GLY A 180 22.37 16.98 0.65
N LYS A 181 22.03 18.19 1.12
CA LYS A 181 22.54 19.46 0.58
C LYS A 181 23.87 19.89 1.20
N PHE A 182 24.32 19.28 2.30
CA PHE A 182 25.64 19.58 2.86
C PHE A 182 26.72 19.20 1.86
N LYS A 183 27.70 20.11 1.66
CA LYS A 183 28.70 20.00 0.59
C LYS A 183 29.30 18.60 0.48
N ILE A 184 29.81 18.07 1.58
CA ILE A 184 30.42 16.73 1.62
C ILE A 184 29.44 15.62 1.22
N VAL A 185 28.22 15.64 1.75
CA VAL A 185 27.19 14.63 1.45
C VAL A 185 26.76 14.75 -0.02
N LYS A 186 26.53 15.97 -0.50
CA LYS A 186 26.14 16.26 -1.87
C LYS A 186 27.18 15.76 -2.87
N GLU A 187 28.46 16.08 -2.66
CA GLU A 187 29.57 15.65 -3.51
C GLU A 187 29.66 14.12 -3.54
N THR A 188 29.59 13.46 -2.38
CA THR A 188 29.57 11.99 -2.29
C THR A 188 28.36 11.38 -3.01
N LEU A 189 27.17 11.96 -2.86
CA LEU A 189 25.96 11.49 -3.56
C LEU A 189 26.07 11.66 -5.07
N GLU A 190 26.69 12.74 -5.55
CA GLU A 190 26.92 12.98 -6.97
C GLU A 190 27.88 11.92 -7.56
N GLU A 191 28.98 11.61 -6.88
CA GLU A 191 29.91 10.54 -7.27
C GLU A 191 29.22 9.16 -7.28
N ALA A 192 28.49 8.83 -6.21
CA ALA A 192 27.75 7.57 -6.13
C ALA A 192 26.71 7.43 -7.25
N ARG A 193 26.04 8.53 -7.63
CA ARG A 193 25.10 8.57 -8.76
C ARG A 193 25.79 8.34 -10.10
N LEU A 194 27.06 8.74 -10.28
CA LEU A 194 27.83 8.44 -11.49
C LEU A 194 28.12 6.94 -11.61
N VAL A 195 28.58 6.31 -10.51
CA VAL A 195 28.82 4.86 -10.46
C VAL A 195 27.53 4.09 -10.72
N SER A 196 26.44 4.47 -10.03
CA SER A 196 25.13 3.85 -10.24
C SER A 196 24.67 3.97 -11.69
N ARG A 197 24.74 5.16 -12.29
CA ARG A 197 24.41 5.35 -13.72
C ARG A 197 25.31 4.52 -14.64
N PHE A 198 26.60 4.40 -14.34
CA PHE A 198 27.50 3.58 -15.13
C PHE A 198 27.05 2.11 -15.12
N ILE A 199 26.79 1.54 -13.94
CA ILE A 199 26.31 0.16 -13.77
C ILE A 199 24.99 -0.06 -14.53
N TYR A 200 24.00 0.83 -14.35
CA TYR A 200 22.70 0.66 -15.00
C TYR A 200 22.71 0.86 -16.52
N ASN A 201 23.69 1.60 -17.07
CA ASN A 201 23.81 1.84 -18.51
C ASN A 201 24.75 0.85 -19.22
N HIS A 202 25.49 0.01 -18.50
CA HIS A 202 26.44 -0.97 -19.03
C HIS A 202 26.20 -2.36 -18.41
N PRO A 203 25.10 -3.04 -18.79
CA PRO A 203 24.75 -4.36 -18.28
C PRO A 203 25.74 -5.46 -18.69
#